data_AF-A0A816U1Y9-F1
#
_entry.id   AF-A0A816U1Y9-F1
#
_cell.length_a   1.000
_cell.length_b   1.000
_cell.length_c   1.000
_cell.angle_alpha   90.00
_cell.angle_beta   90.00
_cell.angle_gamma   90.00
#
_symmetry.space_group_name_H-M   'P 1'
#
loop_
_entity.id
_entity.type
_entity.pdbx_description
1 polymer ?
#
loop_
_entity_poly.entity_id
_entity_poly.type
_entity_poly.pdbx_seq_one_letter_code
_entity_poly.pdbx_strand_id
1 'polypeptide(L)'
;MEDNFEGLISTLQTSSSCDDLLCEVRLILEKQNSLLSSALISQFHRSLLILEHWTWQLFSQTTHEWVQKSNCVELLHTIALFNKNLNLNYKDVEANIKGSLLVLKPTNGINLNYIQKHRKNNRRH
;
A
#
# COMPACT_ATOMS: atom_id res chain seq x y z
N MET A 1 14.64 14.36 5.68
CA MET A 1 14.65 13.76 4.33
C MET A 1 13.33 13.01 4.13
N GLU A 2 12.21 13.65 4.50
CA GLU A 2 10.88 13.05 4.65
C GLU A 2 9.92 13.51 3.54
N ASP A 3 10.19 14.68 2.94
CA ASP A 3 9.44 15.26 1.82
C ASP A 3 9.55 14.46 0.51
N ASN A 4 10.45 13.48 0.44
CA ASN A 4 10.69 12.75 -0.81
C ASN A 4 9.57 11.72 -1.09
N PHE A 5 9.07 10.98 -0.10
CA PHE A 5 8.13 9.88 -0.39
C PHE A 5 6.79 10.38 -0.92
N GLU A 6 6.21 11.41 -0.28
CA GLU A 6 4.94 11.99 -0.76
C GLU A 6 5.08 12.63 -2.15
N GLY A 7 6.22 13.29 -2.41
CA GLY A 7 6.55 13.84 -3.72
C GLY A 7 6.66 12.76 -4.80
N LEU A 8 7.39 11.67 -4.53
CA LEU A 8 7.55 10.54 -5.46
C LEU A 8 6.20 9.88 -5.78
N ILE A 9 5.37 9.65 -4.76
CA ILE A 9 4.04 9.06 -4.95
C ILE A 9 3.12 9.98 -5.77
N SER A 10 3.21 11.31 -5.60
CA SER A 10 2.47 12.27 -6.41
C SER A 10 2.92 12.24 -7.89
N THR A 11 4.23 12.14 -8.14
CA THR A 11 4.78 11.97 -9.49
C THR A 11 4.35 10.65 -10.13
N LEU A 12 4.21 9.58 -9.34
CA LEU A 12 3.79 8.26 -9.81
C LEU A 12 2.37 8.26 -10.37
N GLN A 13 1.49 9.12 -9.85
CA GLN A 13 0.11 9.26 -10.35
C GLN A 13 0.00 10.03 -11.66
N THR A 14 0.98 10.87 -11.98
CA THR A 14 0.90 11.85 -13.07
C THR A 14 1.78 11.52 -14.27
N SER A 15 2.81 10.69 -14.07
CA SER A 15 3.74 10.29 -15.12
C SER A 15 3.48 8.87 -15.62
N SER A 16 3.74 8.61 -16.91
CA SER A 16 3.91 7.24 -17.41
C SER A 16 5.09 6.63 -16.67
N SER A 17 4.86 5.59 -15.85
CA SER A 17 5.81 5.08 -14.85
C SER A 17 7.28 5.09 -15.32
N CYS A 18 8.10 5.96 -14.74
CA CYS A 18 9.55 5.96 -14.96
C CYS A 18 10.19 4.87 -14.09
N ASP A 19 11.09 4.07 -14.68
CA ASP A 19 11.76 2.98 -13.97
C ASP A 19 12.56 3.45 -12.75
N ASP A 20 13.19 4.63 -12.84
CA ASP A 20 13.92 5.25 -11.72
C ASP A 20 12.99 5.60 -10.56
N LEU A 21 11.80 6.12 -10.86
CA LEU A 21 10.79 6.46 -9.85
C LEU A 21 10.32 5.20 -9.10
N LEU A 22 10.06 4.12 -9.83
CA LEU A 22 9.66 2.84 -9.23
C LEU A 22 10.77 2.27 -8.33
N CYS A 23 12.03 2.39 -8.75
CA CYS A 23 13.19 1.99 -7.97
C CYS A 23 13.31 2.79 -6.67
N GLU A 24 13.16 4.11 -6.72
CA GLU A 24 13.22 4.96 -5.52
C GLU A 24 12.10 4.66 -4.53
N VAL A 25 10.86 4.52 -5.01
CA VAL A 25 9.71 4.14 -4.17
C VAL A 25 9.96 2.77 -3.52
N ARG A 26 10.50 1.80 -4.26
CA ARG A 26 10.86 0.48 -3.73
C ARG A 26 11.89 0.60 -2.61
N LEU A 27 13.01 1.29 -2.85
CA LEU A 27 14.09 1.43 -1.87
C LEU A 27 13.60 2.07 -0.57
N ILE A 28 12.71 3.06 -0.66
CA ILE A 28 12.08 3.65 0.51
C ILE A 28 11.25 2.60 1.26
N LEU A 29 10.38 1.86 0.58
CA LEU A 29 9.54 0.83 1.20
C LEU A 29 10.34 -0.32 1.81
N GLU A 30 11.42 -0.77 1.16
CA GLU A 30 12.32 -1.78 1.70
C GLU A 30 13.00 -1.29 2.98
N LYS A 31 13.49 -0.05 2.98
CA LYS A 31 14.07 0.56 4.17
C LYS A 31 13.03 0.64 5.29
N GLN A 32 11.81 1.07 4.98
CA GLN A 32 10.74 1.10 5.96
C GLN A 32 10.39 -0.31 6.45
N ASN A 33 10.41 -1.33 5.59
CA ASN A 33 10.18 -2.72 6.00
C ASN A 33 11.09 -3.19 7.13
N SER A 34 12.33 -2.69 7.19
CA SER A 34 13.27 -3.00 8.27
C SER A 34 13.14 -2.11 9.52
N LEU A 35 12.55 -0.91 9.39
CA LEU A 35 12.49 0.15 10.43
C LEU A 35 11.04 0.53 10.83
N LEU A 36 10.07 -0.25 10.38
CA LEU A 36 8.64 0.00 10.47
C LEU A 36 8.22 0.29 11.92
N SER A 37 7.70 1.50 12.15
CA SER A 37 7.08 1.92 13.40
C SER A 37 5.63 2.37 13.14
N SER A 38 4.77 2.30 14.16
CA SER A 38 3.39 2.78 14.02
C SER A 38 3.32 4.26 13.66
N ALA A 39 4.26 5.07 14.16
CA ALA A 39 4.38 6.49 13.83
C ALA A 39 4.67 6.71 12.34
N LEU A 40 5.57 5.93 11.75
CA LEU A 40 5.92 6.03 10.33
C LEU A 40 4.76 5.58 9.42
N ILE A 41 4.01 4.54 9.82
CA ILE A 41 2.82 4.12 9.06
C ILE A 41 1.75 5.21 9.10
N SER A 42 1.49 5.80 10.27
CA SER A 42 0.53 6.89 10.39
C SER A 42 0.96 8.11 9.59
N GLN A 43 2.24 8.44 9.57
CA GLN A 43 2.80 9.55 8.79
C GLN A 43 2.63 9.32 7.28
N PHE A 44 2.96 8.13 6.78
CA PHE A 44 2.88 7.83 5.35
C PHE A 44 1.55 7.22 4.91
N HIS A 45 0.55 7.17 5.78
CA HIS A 45 -0.71 6.47 5.54
C HIS A 45 -1.36 6.87 4.21
N ARG A 46 -1.42 8.18 3.94
CA ARG A 46 -1.99 8.72 2.71
C ARG A 46 -1.20 8.31 1.46
N SER A 47 0.13 8.42 1.51
CA SER A 47 1.00 8.04 0.40
C SER A 47 0.94 6.54 0.12
N LEU A 48 0.85 5.71 1.17
CA LEU A 48 0.67 4.27 1.06
C LEU A 48 -0.69 3.91 0.41
N LEU A 49 -1.77 4.61 0.77
CA LEU A 49 -3.07 4.43 0.11
C LEU A 49 -3.04 4.78 -1.37
N ILE A 50 -2.33 5.86 -1.72
CA ILE A 50 -2.17 6.26 -3.12
C ILE A 50 -1.38 5.20 -3.90
N LEU A 51 -0.30 4.69 -3.32
CA LEU A 51 0.50 3.63 -3.93
C LEU A 51 -0.30 2.33 -4.11
N GLU A 52 -1.12 1.96 -3.13
CA GLU A 52 -2.03 0.83 -3.26
C GLU A 52 -3.02 1.05 -4.41
N HIS A 53 -3.62 2.25 -4.50
CA HIS A 53 -4.54 2.57 -5.59
C HIS A 53 -3.86 2.50 -6.97
N TRP A 54 -2.65 3.04 -7.08
CA TRP A 54 -1.84 2.95 -8.29
C TRP A 54 -1.56 1.48 -8.68
N THR A 55 -1.23 0.64 -7.70
CA THR A 55 -1.01 -0.81 -7.89
C THR A 55 -2.26 -1.50 -8.47
N TRP A 56 -3.44 -1.14 -7.97
CA TRP A 56 -4.69 -1.68 -8.50
C TRP A 56 -5.01 -1.17 -9.91
N GLN A 57 -4.77 0.10 -10.19
CA GLN A 57 -4.92 0.64 -11.53
C GLN A 57 -4.02 -0.12 -12.52
N LEU A 58 -2.77 -0.38 -12.14
CA LEU A 58 -1.84 -1.18 -12.91
C LEU A 58 -2.38 -2.58 -13.22
N PHE A 59 -2.94 -3.28 -12.22
CA PHE A 59 -3.54 -4.60 -12.40
C PHE A 59 -4.81 -4.58 -13.26
N SER A 60 -5.54 -3.46 -13.30
CA SER A 60 -6.74 -3.31 -14.12
C SER A 60 -6.45 -2.98 -15.60
N GLN A 61 -5.20 -2.68 -15.96
CA GLN A 61 -4.81 -2.41 -17.35
C GLN A 61 -4.92 -3.66 -18.22
N THR A 62 -5.43 -3.52 -19.44
CA THR A 62 -5.69 -4.65 -20.36
C THR A 62 -4.43 -5.25 -21.00
N THR A 63 -3.35 -4.47 -21.12
CA THR A 63 -2.14 -4.87 -21.87
C THR A 63 -1.10 -5.60 -21.02
N HIS A 64 -1.21 -5.53 -19.68
CA HIS A 64 -0.31 -6.18 -18.70
C HIS A 64 1.21 -6.02 -18.97
N GLU A 65 1.62 -4.98 -19.71
CA GLU A 65 3.03 -4.71 -20.08
C GLU A 65 3.93 -4.51 -18.85
N TRP A 66 3.33 -4.12 -17.72
CA TRP A 66 4.00 -3.95 -16.45
C TRP A 66 4.67 -5.22 -15.93
N VAL A 67 4.17 -6.42 -16.30
CA VAL A 67 4.78 -7.70 -15.91
C VAL A 67 6.17 -7.87 -16.51
N GLN A 68 6.43 -7.23 -17.66
CA GLN A 68 7.72 -7.29 -18.34
C GLN A 68 8.74 -6.32 -17.75
N LYS A 69 8.31 -5.36 -16.92
CA LYS A 69 9.19 -4.38 -16.28
C LYS A 69 9.66 -4.89 -14.92
N SER A 70 10.94 -5.27 -14.81
CA SER A 70 11.52 -5.83 -13.58
C SER A 70 11.30 -4.93 -12.36
N ASN A 71 11.54 -3.62 -12.49
CA ASN A 71 11.35 -2.66 -11.39
C ASN A 71 9.91 -2.61 -10.90
N CYS A 72 8.95 -2.78 -11.82
CA CYS A 72 7.54 -2.81 -11.47
C CYS A 72 7.20 -4.07 -10.66
N VAL A 73 7.66 -5.24 -11.12
CA VAL A 73 7.47 -6.52 -10.40
C VAL A 73 8.14 -6.49 -9.03
N GLU A 74 9.35 -5.95 -8.93
CA GLU A 74 10.10 -5.83 -7.66
C GLU A 74 9.41 -4.88 -6.67
N LEU A 75 8.86 -3.76 -7.16
CA LEU A 75 8.04 -2.86 -6.33
C LEU A 75 6.79 -3.57 -5.82
N LEU A 76 6.07 -4.30 -6.67
CA LEU A 76 4.89 -5.06 -6.27
C LEU A 76 5.20 -6.12 -5.21
N HIS A 77 6.33 -6.82 -5.36
CA HIS A 77 6.81 -7.78 -4.36
C HIS A 77 7.09 -7.08 -3.02
N THR A 78 7.71 -5.91 -3.07
CA THR A 78 8.01 -5.09 -1.88
C THR A 78 6.74 -4.61 -1.17
N ILE A 79 5.74 -4.17 -1.93
CA ILE A 79 4.42 -3.78 -1.40
C ILE A 79 3.73 -4.99 -0.75
N ALA A 80 3.79 -6.17 -1.38
CA ALA A 80 3.22 -7.39 -0.82
C ALA A 80 3.90 -7.79 0.50
N LEU A 81 5.23 -7.69 0.57
CA LEU A 81 6.00 -7.94 1.79
C LEU A 81 5.65 -6.93 2.88
N PHE A 82 5.52 -5.65 2.52
CA PHE A 82 5.09 -4.58 3.43
C PHE A 82 3.71 -4.86 4.02
N ASN A 83 2.74 -5.22 3.18
CA ASN A 83 1.39 -5.57 3.62
C ASN A 83 1.37 -6.80 4.53
N LYS A 84 2.19 -7.82 4.22
CA LYS A 84 2.36 -9.01 5.07
C LYS A 84 2.90 -8.63 6.45
N ASN A 85 3.97 -7.82 6.49
CA ASN A 85 4.59 -7.38 7.73
C ASN A 85 3.63 -6.53 8.56
N LEU A 86 2.94 -5.58 7.93
CA LEU A 86 1.91 -4.74 8.55
C LEU A 86 0.83 -5.58 9.24
N ASN A 87 0.36 -6.64 8.59
CA ASN A 87 -0.69 -7.49 9.13
C ASN A 87 -0.18 -8.37 10.29
N LEU A 88 0.97 -9.02 10.13
CA LEU A 88 1.46 -10.05 11.05
C LEU A 88 2.23 -9.50 12.25
N ASN A 89 3.09 -8.50 12.03
CA ASN A 89 4.13 -8.15 13.01
C ASN A 89 3.78 -6.94 13.88
N TYR A 90 2.86 -6.09 13.45
CA TYR A 90 2.66 -4.78 14.10
C TYR A 90 1.29 -4.65 14.78
N LYS A 91 1.10 -5.25 15.96
CA LYS A 91 -0.19 -5.22 16.69
C LYS A 91 -0.63 -3.80 17.10
N ASP A 92 0.31 -2.87 17.20
CA ASP A 92 0.09 -1.51 17.70
C ASP A 92 -0.38 -0.51 16.62
N VAL A 93 -0.44 -0.94 15.36
CA VAL A 93 -1.06 -0.13 14.30
C VAL A 93 -2.56 -0.35 14.37
N GLU A 94 -3.31 0.75 14.47
CA GLU A 94 -4.75 0.69 14.61
C GLU A 94 -5.40 -0.15 13.48
N ALA A 95 -6.40 -0.96 13.86
CA ALA A 95 -7.03 -1.91 12.94
C ALA A 95 -7.77 -1.25 11.76
N ASN A 96 -8.16 0.02 11.89
CA ASN A 96 -8.70 0.88 10.83
C ASN A 96 -7.62 1.23 9.78
N ILE A 97 -6.41 1.61 10.19
CA ILE A 97 -5.27 1.94 9.32
C ILE A 97 -4.85 0.68 8.56
N LYS A 98 -4.64 -0.43 9.27
CA LYS A 98 -4.39 -1.74 8.63
C LYS A 98 -5.51 -2.11 7.68
N GLY A 99 -6.76 -1.92 8.11
CA GLY A 99 -7.94 -2.20 7.30
C GLY A 99 -7.93 -1.40 6.01
N SER A 100 -7.61 -0.11 6.05
CA SER A 100 -7.58 0.73 4.85
C SER A 100 -6.44 0.44 3.87
N LEU A 101 -5.29 -0.04 4.36
CA LEU A 101 -4.14 -0.41 3.53
C LEU A 101 -4.20 -1.85 2.99
N LEU A 102 -5.09 -2.67 3.56
CA LEU A 102 -5.31 -4.07 3.17
C LEU A 102 -6.65 -4.27 2.45
N VAL A 103 -7.55 -3.29 2.54
CA VAL A 103 -8.89 -3.32 1.96
C VAL A 103 -9.07 -2.05 1.18
N LEU A 104 -9.03 -2.22 -0.14
CA LEU A 104 -9.55 -1.33 -1.16
C LEU A 104 -10.63 -0.40 -0.61
N LYS A 105 -10.43 0.90 -0.78
CA LYS A 105 -11.54 1.85 -0.76
C LYS A 105 -12.61 1.27 -1.70
N PRO A 106 -13.85 1.04 -1.23
CA PRO A 106 -14.87 0.44 -2.07
C PRO A 106 -15.01 1.30 -3.32
N THR A 107 -14.73 0.74 -4.49
CA THR A 107 -15.37 1.19 -5.72
C THR A 107 -16.86 1.08 -5.45
N ASN A 108 -17.50 2.22 -5.11
CA ASN A 108 -18.91 2.41 -4.80
C ASN A 108 -19.73 1.10 -4.72
N GLY A 109 -19.75 0.44 -3.54
CA GLY A 109 -20.58 -0.76 -3.38
C GLY A 109 -20.32 -1.61 -2.14
N ILE A 110 -19.10 -1.66 -1.61
CA ILE A 110 -18.81 -2.47 -0.41
C ILE A 110 -18.99 -1.62 0.85
N ASN A 111 -20.12 -1.82 1.54
CA ASN A 111 -20.42 -1.14 2.79
C ASN A 111 -19.44 -1.61 3.89
N LEU A 112 -18.45 -0.77 4.23
CA LEU A 112 -17.43 -1.04 5.26
C LEU A 112 -18.02 -1.41 6.63
N ASN A 113 -19.29 -1.05 6.90
CA ASN A 113 -20.00 -1.48 8.11
C ASN A 113 -20.22 -3.00 8.17
N TYR A 114 -20.32 -3.68 7.03
CA TYR A 114 -20.51 -5.13 6.99
C TYR A 114 -19.28 -5.88 7.50
N ILE A 115 -18.08 -5.45 7.08
CA ILE A 115 -16.81 -6.04 7.50
C ILE A 115 -16.55 -5.79 9.00
N GLN A 116 -16.88 -4.60 9.49
CA GLN A 116 -16.71 -4.26 10.92
C GLN A 116 -17.69 -5.02 11.82
N LYS A 117 -18.92 -5.27 11.36
CA LYS A 117 -19.95 -6.01 12.13
C LYS A 117 -19.57 -7.49 12.28
N HIS A 118 -19.04 -8.13 11.24
CA HIS A 118 -18.60 -9.53 11.30
C HIS A 118 -17.34 -9.75 12.14
N ARG A 119 -16.44 -8.76 12.22
CA ARG A 119 -15.26 -8.84 13.12
C ARG A 119 -15.61 -8.72 14.61
N LYS A 120 -16.70 -8.03 14.98
CA LYS A 120 -17.16 -7.94 16.37
C LYS A 120 -17.90 -9.19 16.85
N ASN A 121 -18.59 -9.91 15.96
CA ASN A 121 -19.29 -11.15 16.31
C ASN A 121 -18.33 -12.33 16.55
N ASN A 122 -17.22 -12.43 15.82
CA ASN A 122 -16.22 -13.49 16.03
C ASN A 122 -15.30 -13.28 17.24
N ARG A 123 -15.49 -12.22 18.05
CA ARG A 123 -14.80 -12.02 19.33
C ARG A 123 -15.70 -12.28 20.54
N ARG A 124 -16.91 -12.79 20.33
CA ARG A 124 -17.90 -13.10 21.37
C ARG A 124 -18.23 -14.59 21.48
N HIS A 125 -17.43 -15.46 20.87
CA HIS A 125 -17.48 -16.90 21.06
C HIS A 125 -16.14 -17.41 21.57
#